data_AF-A0A7W1EQH3-F1
#
_entry.id   AF-A0A7W1EQH3-F1
#
_cell.length_a   1.000
_cell.length_b   1.000
_cell.length_c   1.000
_cell.angle_alpha   90.00
_cell.angle_beta   90.00
_cell.angle_gamma   90.00
#
_symmetry.space_group_name_H-M   'P 1'
#
loop_
_entity.id
_entity.type
_entity.pdbx_description
1 polymer ?
#
loop_
_entity_poly.entity_id
_entity_poly.type
_entity_poly.pdbx_seq_one_letter_code
_entity_poly.pdbx_strand_id
1 'polypeptide(L)'
;LVLEYIEGPSLREVIQERGAIPPVEMLGLLEPLCDALGTAHAAGLVHRDVKASNVIVARNESGVRPVLLDFGLVKLIDQAGPGLTSSRSMLGTPTAMAPEQMRGHAVDARTDVYALGLLIFHMLTGAPAFGGAPGVVQSYLQVHGPRPRPSAKVDIDPAIDEPVTRALAPDPAKRFSTPRELYDALRAVIVPSGGGEVDALAVYVEGPATEVARAVELLRAHGMVIALSAPDSVLAVTPRDHADVGWLRTTFTAFDPETRIAIGHDQASINGQIADGPALDVEGWAPHPLPKGLWVADDL
;
A
#
# COMPACT_ATOMS: atom_id res chain seq x y z
N LEU A 1 -2.48 8.67 29.69
CA LEU A 1 -1.65 7.91 28.74
C LEU A 1 -0.66 8.90 28.14
N VAL A 2 0.62 8.54 28.07
CA VAL A 2 1.64 9.29 27.32
C VAL A 2 2.07 8.35 26.20
N LEU A 3 1.89 8.77 24.96
CA LEU A 3 2.27 8.02 23.76
C LEU A 3 3.35 8.81 23.04
N GLU A 4 4.19 8.12 22.27
CA GLU A 4 5.14 8.75 21.36
C GLU A 4 4.38 9.68 20.40
N TYR A 5 4.87 10.92 20.26
CA TYR A 5 4.32 11.86 19.29
C TYR A 5 4.81 11.46 17.89
N ILE A 6 3.87 11.15 17.00
CA ILE A 6 4.15 10.82 15.61
C ILE A 6 3.77 12.03 14.76
N GLU A 7 4.76 12.61 14.08
CA GLU A 7 4.56 13.76 13.22
C GLU A 7 3.92 13.36 11.89
N GLY A 8 2.81 14.00 11.52
CA GLY A 8 2.10 13.78 10.25
C GLY A 8 0.58 13.97 10.38
N PRO A 9 -0.14 14.18 9.26
CA PRO A 9 -1.59 14.22 9.27
C PRO A 9 -2.16 12.82 9.54
N SER A 10 -3.35 12.77 10.11
CA SER A 10 -4.15 11.55 10.11
C SER A 10 -4.56 11.18 8.68
N LEU A 11 -4.74 9.88 8.42
CA LEU A 11 -5.25 9.39 7.15
C LEU A 11 -6.65 9.96 6.85
N ARG A 12 -7.42 10.30 7.90
CA ARG A 12 -8.70 11.01 7.74
C ARG A 12 -8.50 12.38 7.11
N GLU A 13 -7.54 13.16 7.60
CA GLU A 13 -7.25 14.49 7.04
C GLU A 13 -6.74 14.37 5.60
N VAL A 14 -5.88 13.38 5.32
CA VAL A 14 -5.41 13.09 3.96
C VAL A 14 -6.57 12.77 3.01
N ILE A 15 -7.53 11.94 3.42
CA ILE A 15 -8.72 11.62 2.61
C ILE A 15 -9.60 12.86 2.43
N GLN A 16 -9.82 13.66 3.49
CA GLN A 16 -10.63 14.88 3.41
C GLN A 16 -10.04 15.92 2.47
N GLU A 17 -8.71 16.05 2.44
CA GLU A 17 -8.01 17.00 1.58
C GLU A 17 -8.01 16.53 0.11
N ARG A 18 -7.75 15.25 -0.13
CA ARG A 18 -7.55 14.71 -1.49
C ARG A 18 -8.82 14.16 -2.14
N GLY A 19 -9.87 13.94 -1.36
CA GLY A 19 -11.05 13.20 -1.80
C GLY A 19 -10.79 11.70 -1.78
N ALA A 20 -10.05 11.17 -2.75
CA ALA A 20 -9.78 9.73 -2.86
C ALA A 20 -8.28 9.42 -2.96
N ILE A 21 -7.90 8.22 -2.55
CA ILE A 21 -6.54 7.69 -2.65
C ILE A 21 -6.51 6.67 -3.79
N PRO A 22 -5.62 6.83 -4.80
CA PRO A 22 -5.46 5.88 -5.90
C PRO A 22 -5.18 4.45 -5.42
N PRO A 23 -5.68 3.40 -6.10
CA PRO A 23 -5.55 2.01 -5.64
C PRO A 23 -4.11 1.56 -5.34
N VAL A 24 -3.13 1.93 -6.18
CA VAL A 24 -1.72 1.55 -5.99
C VAL A 24 -1.12 2.25 -4.76
N GLU A 25 -1.43 3.52 -4.55
CA GLU A 25 -0.98 4.25 -3.37
C GLU A 25 -1.63 3.71 -2.09
N MET A 26 -2.91 3.34 -2.17
CA MET A 26 -3.66 2.72 -1.08
C MET A 26 -3.01 1.40 -0.64
N LEU A 27 -2.52 0.58 -1.56
CA LEU A 27 -1.77 -0.64 -1.22
C LEU A 27 -0.51 -0.34 -0.40
N GLY A 28 0.25 0.69 -0.76
CA GLY A 28 1.43 1.11 0.00
C GLY A 28 1.12 1.56 1.43
N LEU A 29 -0.07 2.14 1.66
CA LEU A 29 -0.55 2.48 2.99
C LEU A 29 -1.12 1.26 3.73
N LEU A 30 -1.71 0.30 3.02
CA LEU A 30 -2.40 -0.84 3.61
C LEU A 30 -1.44 -1.92 4.08
N GLU A 31 -0.33 -2.15 3.37
CA GLU A 31 0.62 -3.21 3.68
C GLU A 31 1.17 -3.12 5.11
N PRO A 32 1.72 -1.98 5.58
CA PRO A 32 2.28 -1.90 6.92
C PRO A 32 1.19 -1.95 8.01
N LEU A 33 -0.04 -1.54 7.69
CA LEU A 33 -1.18 -1.66 8.60
C LEU A 33 -1.59 -3.13 8.79
N CYS A 34 -1.63 -3.90 7.71
CA CYS A 34 -1.89 -5.33 7.77
C CYS A 34 -0.80 -6.08 8.56
N ASP A 35 0.46 -5.67 8.43
CA ASP A 35 1.60 -6.23 9.18
C ASP A 35 1.50 -5.94 10.68
N ALA A 36 1.17 -4.69 11.04
CA ALA A 36 0.97 -4.29 12.42
C ALA A 36 -0.19 -5.06 13.08
N LEU A 37 -1.32 -5.19 12.37
CA LEU A 37 -2.48 -5.96 12.84
C LEU A 37 -2.16 -7.45 12.95
N GLY A 38 -1.48 -8.04 11.95
CA GLY A 38 -1.05 -9.43 11.99
C GLY A 38 -0.14 -9.74 13.18
N THR A 39 0.80 -8.84 13.47
CA THR A 39 1.68 -8.93 14.65
C THR A 39 0.88 -8.89 15.95
N ALA A 40 -0.10 -7.99 16.07
CA ALA A 40 -0.98 -7.92 17.23
C ALA A 40 -1.85 -9.17 17.38
N HIS A 41 -2.43 -9.67 16.28
CA HIS A 41 -3.25 -10.89 16.26
C HIS A 41 -2.45 -12.12 16.70
N ALA A 42 -1.19 -12.23 16.28
CA ALA A 42 -0.29 -13.30 16.73
C ALA A 42 -0.01 -13.25 18.25
N ALA A 43 -0.09 -12.06 18.85
CA ALA A 43 -0.02 -11.87 20.30
C ALA A 43 -1.39 -12.00 21.00
N GLY A 44 -2.45 -12.37 20.28
CA GLY A 44 -3.81 -12.51 20.81
C GLY A 44 -4.53 -11.17 21.05
N LEU A 45 -4.04 -10.08 20.48
CA LEU A 45 -4.61 -8.74 20.63
C LEU A 45 -5.39 -8.36 19.38
N VAL A 46 -6.68 -8.01 19.54
CA VAL A 46 -7.54 -7.49 18.46
C VAL A 46 -7.69 -5.98 18.66
N HIS A 47 -7.49 -5.18 17.61
CA HIS A 47 -7.46 -3.72 17.69
C HIS A 47 -8.84 -3.11 17.97
N ARG A 48 -9.91 -3.61 17.35
CA ARG A 48 -11.33 -3.25 17.56
C ARG A 48 -11.75 -1.83 17.12
N ASP A 49 -10.82 -0.91 16.85
CA ASP A 49 -11.11 0.46 16.40
C ASP A 49 -10.24 0.91 15.20
N VAL A 50 -10.09 0.06 14.18
CA VAL A 50 -9.36 0.43 12.96
C VAL A 50 -10.18 1.43 12.14
N LYS A 51 -9.66 2.64 11.94
CA LYS A 51 -10.29 3.72 11.15
C LYS A 51 -9.27 4.78 10.75
N ALA A 52 -9.64 5.61 9.77
CA ALA A 52 -8.75 6.63 9.20
C ALA A 52 -8.24 7.66 10.23
N SER A 53 -9.01 7.97 11.28
CA SER A 53 -8.54 8.91 12.32
C SER A 53 -7.51 8.30 13.29
N ASN A 54 -7.38 6.97 13.32
CA ASN A 54 -6.41 6.27 14.15
C ASN A 54 -5.18 5.84 13.33
N VAL A 55 -5.05 6.31 12.09
CA VAL A 55 -3.85 6.09 11.28
C VAL A 55 -3.17 7.43 11.06
N ILE A 56 -1.92 7.57 11.46
CA ILE A 56 -1.08 8.73 11.14
C ILE A 56 -0.25 8.40 9.91
N VAL A 57 -0.26 9.29 8.93
CA VAL A 57 0.55 9.21 7.73
C VAL A 57 1.85 9.96 8.02
N ALA A 58 2.76 9.29 8.71
CA ALA A 58 4.04 9.88 9.09
C ALA A 58 4.94 10.07 7.87
N ARG A 59 5.74 11.13 7.87
CA ARG A 59 6.80 11.34 6.87
C ARG A 59 8.15 11.14 7.57
N ASN A 60 9.00 10.31 7.02
CA ASN A 60 10.39 10.17 7.45
C ASN A 60 11.33 10.29 6.25
N GLU A 61 12.63 10.23 6.49
CA GLU A 61 13.67 10.27 5.46
C GLU A 61 13.53 9.15 4.41
N SER A 62 12.83 8.05 4.76
CA SER A 62 12.56 6.91 3.89
C SER A 62 11.22 6.98 3.14
N GLY A 63 10.43 8.04 3.33
CA GLY A 63 9.14 8.25 2.66
C GLY A 63 7.93 8.31 3.60
N VAL A 64 6.78 7.88 3.08
CA VAL A 64 5.50 7.88 3.82
C VAL A 64 5.36 6.57 4.58
N ARG A 65 5.12 6.64 5.89
CA ARG A 65 4.89 5.48 6.76
C ARG A 65 3.55 5.62 7.50
N PRO A 66 2.57 4.74 7.24
CA PRO A 66 1.35 4.71 8.03
C PRO A 66 1.65 4.10 9.41
N VAL A 67 1.17 4.75 10.48
CA VAL A 67 1.25 4.23 11.84
C VAL A 67 -0.15 4.13 12.43
N LEU A 68 -0.52 2.91 12.80
CA LEU A 68 -1.77 2.64 13.51
C LEU A 68 -1.61 3.03 14.98
N LEU A 69 -2.39 4.01 15.41
CA LEU A 69 -2.47 4.48 16.79
C LEU A 69 -3.51 3.69 17.57
N ASP A 70 -3.33 3.70 18.89
CA ASP A 70 -4.31 3.27 19.87
C ASP A 70 -4.84 1.85 19.66
N PHE A 71 -4.07 0.85 20.13
CA PHE A 71 -4.64 -0.40 20.67
C PHE A 71 -5.48 -0.13 21.95
N GLY A 72 -6.10 1.03 22.05
CA GLY A 72 -6.83 1.56 23.18
C GLY A 72 -8.18 0.86 23.29
N LEU A 73 -8.45 0.30 24.49
CA LEU A 73 -9.64 -0.44 24.93
C LEU A 73 -9.58 -1.97 24.85
N VAL A 74 -8.45 -2.57 24.46
CA VAL A 74 -8.26 -4.04 24.39
C VAL A 74 -8.53 -4.78 25.72
N LYS A 75 -8.48 -4.09 26.87
CA LYS A 75 -8.60 -4.71 28.20
C LYS A 75 -9.73 -4.22 29.12
N LEU A 76 -10.30 -3.04 28.90
CA LEU A 76 -11.20 -2.44 29.89
C LEU A 76 -12.65 -2.98 29.84
N ILE A 77 -13.03 -3.63 28.74
CA ILE A 77 -14.42 -4.10 28.54
C ILE A 77 -14.59 -5.57 28.96
N ASP A 78 -13.56 -6.43 28.82
CA ASP A 78 -13.66 -7.85 29.20
C ASP A 78 -13.38 -8.12 30.69
N GLN A 79 -12.73 -7.21 31.43
CA GLN A 79 -12.44 -7.40 32.88
C GLN A 79 -13.54 -6.88 33.81
N ALA A 80 -14.55 -6.16 33.30
CA ALA A 80 -15.72 -5.79 34.09
C ALA A 80 -16.74 -6.94 33.99
N GLY A 81 -16.82 -7.75 35.05
CA GLY A 81 -17.69 -8.94 35.12
C GLY A 81 -19.18 -8.72 34.81
N PRO A 82 -20.02 -9.78 34.90
CA PRO A 82 -21.39 -9.82 34.36
C PRO A 82 -22.41 -8.79 34.93
N GLY A 83 -22.00 -7.89 35.82
CA GLY A 83 -22.89 -7.05 36.63
C GLY A 83 -22.92 -5.55 36.29
N LEU A 84 -22.17 -5.05 35.30
CA LEU A 84 -22.17 -3.61 34.94
C LEU A 84 -22.86 -3.36 33.59
N THR A 85 -24.15 -3.72 33.53
CA THR A 85 -25.07 -3.37 32.44
C THR A 85 -26.14 -2.42 32.97
N SER A 86 -25.92 -1.11 32.93
CA SER A 86 -27.04 -0.15 33.11
C SER A 86 -26.85 1.22 32.44
N SER A 87 -25.72 1.49 31.77
CA SER A 87 -25.55 2.67 30.92
C SER A 87 -24.41 2.46 29.92
N ARG A 88 -24.51 1.44 29.07
CA ARG A 88 -23.71 1.36 27.84
C ARG A 88 -24.27 2.37 26.85
N SER A 89 -24.04 3.66 27.09
CA SER A 89 -24.03 4.61 25.98
C SER A 89 -23.08 4.02 24.95
N MET A 90 -23.50 3.94 23.69
CA MET A 90 -22.64 3.63 22.56
C MET A 90 -21.49 4.65 22.54
N LEU A 91 -20.44 4.39 23.31
CA LEU A 91 -19.24 5.21 23.40
C LEU A 91 -18.37 4.87 22.19
N GLY A 92 -18.79 5.39 21.04
CA GLY A 92 -18.11 5.26 19.76
C GLY A 92 -19.06 5.61 18.62
N THR A 93 -18.55 6.29 17.59
CA THR A 93 -19.29 6.46 16.35
C THR A 93 -19.46 5.07 15.72
N PRO A 94 -20.68 4.56 15.47
CA PRO A 94 -20.92 3.20 14.95
C PRO A 94 -20.27 2.93 13.58
N THR A 95 -19.76 4.00 12.95
CA THR A 95 -19.18 4.03 11.61
C THR A 95 -18.00 3.10 11.38
N ALA A 96 -17.32 2.64 12.44
CA ALA A 96 -16.15 1.77 12.34
C ALA A 96 -16.35 0.38 12.98
N MET A 97 -17.50 0.12 13.62
CA MET A 97 -17.72 -1.13 14.37
C MET A 97 -18.18 -2.28 13.47
N ALA A 98 -17.63 -3.47 13.70
CA ALA A 98 -18.09 -4.69 13.05
C ALA A 98 -19.47 -5.15 13.58
N PRO A 99 -20.27 -5.89 12.78
CA PRO A 99 -21.60 -6.35 13.19
C PRO A 99 -21.62 -7.24 14.44
N GLU A 100 -20.55 -7.98 14.73
CA GLU A 100 -20.38 -8.76 15.96
C GLU A 100 -20.14 -7.88 17.20
N GLN A 101 -19.40 -6.77 17.06
CA GLN A 101 -19.19 -5.80 18.13
C GLN A 101 -20.52 -5.12 18.49
N MET A 102 -21.31 -4.75 17.48
CA MET A 102 -22.63 -4.14 17.67
C MET A 102 -23.62 -5.06 18.40
N ARG A 103 -23.49 -6.37 18.20
CA ARG A 103 -24.32 -7.40 18.86
C ARG A 103 -23.75 -7.87 20.20
N GLY A 104 -22.55 -7.43 20.58
CA GLY A 104 -21.86 -7.92 21.78
C GLY A 104 -21.45 -9.39 21.70
N HIS A 105 -21.25 -9.92 20.48
CA HIS A 105 -20.72 -11.26 20.26
C HIS A 105 -19.19 -11.27 20.48
N ALA A 106 -18.62 -12.48 20.57
CA ALA A 106 -17.17 -12.64 20.63
C ALA A 106 -16.50 -12.03 19.39
N VAL A 107 -15.35 -11.39 19.61
CA VAL A 107 -14.54 -10.74 18.58
C VAL A 107 -13.23 -11.48 18.42
N ASP A 108 -12.70 -11.47 17.20
CA ASP A 108 -11.39 -12.04 16.87
C ASP A 108 -10.71 -11.20 15.77
N ALA A 109 -9.60 -11.68 15.21
CA ALA A 109 -8.85 -11.01 14.14
C ALA A 109 -9.72 -10.54 12.96
N ARG A 110 -10.82 -11.25 12.67
CA ARG A 110 -11.74 -10.96 11.55
C ARG A 110 -12.60 -9.73 11.82
N THR A 111 -12.69 -9.27 13.07
CA THR A 111 -13.26 -7.96 13.43
C THR A 111 -12.43 -6.82 12.85
N ASP A 112 -11.10 -6.92 12.93
CA ASP A 112 -10.21 -5.91 12.35
C ASP A 112 -10.20 -5.98 10.81
N VAL A 113 -10.36 -7.17 10.22
CA VAL A 113 -10.54 -7.34 8.76
C VAL A 113 -11.77 -6.58 8.26
N TYR A 114 -12.88 -6.60 9.01
CA TYR A 114 -14.07 -5.83 8.65
C TYR A 114 -13.80 -4.32 8.72
N ALA A 115 -13.13 -3.88 9.78
CA ALA A 115 -12.78 -2.48 9.96
C ALA A 115 -11.79 -1.99 8.90
N LEU A 116 -10.83 -2.82 8.47
CA LEU A 116 -10.00 -2.57 7.29
C LEU A 116 -10.84 -2.44 6.03
N GLY A 117 -11.84 -3.31 5.80
CA GLY A 117 -12.75 -3.20 4.66
C GLY A 117 -13.47 -1.83 4.61
N LEU A 118 -13.89 -1.31 5.77
CA LEU A 118 -14.48 0.03 5.87
C LEU A 118 -13.46 1.12 5.55
N LEU A 119 -12.23 0.98 6.06
CA LEU A 119 -11.13 1.92 5.81
C LEU A 119 -10.74 1.95 4.33
N ILE A 120 -10.60 0.79 3.69
CA ILE A 120 -10.27 0.65 2.27
C ILE A 120 -11.34 1.31 1.41
N PHE A 121 -12.62 1.07 1.69
CA PHE A 121 -13.70 1.75 0.99
C PHE A 121 -13.58 3.28 1.12
N HIS A 122 -13.30 3.78 2.33
CA HIS A 122 -13.16 5.21 2.58
C HIS A 122 -11.95 5.81 1.87
N MET A 123 -10.81 5.11 1.83
CA MET A 123 -9.63 5.54 1.07
C MET A 123 -9.93 5.63 -0.42
N LEU A 124 -10.56 4.60 -1.00
CA LEU A 124 -10.83 4.53 -2.43
C LEU A 124 -11.89 5.53 -2.91
N THR A 125 -12.89 5.83 -2.08
CA THR A 125 -14.06 6.61 -2.51
C THR A 125 -14.13 8.01 -1.92
N GLY A 126 -13.35 8.30 -0.88
CA GLY A 126 -13.47 9.53 -0.10
C GLY A 126 -14.69 9.64 0.79
N ALA A 127 -15.55 8.62 0.80
CA ALA A 127 -16.77 8.59 1.58
C ALA A 127 -16.86 7.32 2.44
N PRO A 128 -17.47 7.37 3.63
CA PRO A 128 -17.71 6.15 4.42
C PRO A 128 -18.64 5.17 3.68
N ALA A 129 -18.35 3.87 3.77
CA ALA A 129 -19.09 2.80 3.08
C ALA A 129 -20.61 2.84 3.30
N PHE A 130 -21.04 3.08 4.53
CA PHE A 130 -22.44 3.19 4.93
C PHE A 130 -22.81 4.62 5.36
N GLY A 131 -22.08 5.62 4.84
CA GLY A 131 -22.25 7.03 5.18
C GLY A 131 -23.58 7.63 4.70
N GLY A 132 -23.90 8.80 5.23
CA GLY A 132 -25.10 9.58 4.85
C GLY A 132 -26.38 9.25 5.63
N ALA A 133 -26.35 8.23 6.48
CA ALA A 133 -27.49 7.83 7.32
C ALA A 133 -27.24 8.14 8.81
N PRO A 134 -28.28 8.43 9.61
CA PRO A 134 -28.15 8.55 11.07
C PRO A 134 -27.58 7.28 11.70
N GLY A 135 -26.86 7.38 12.83
CA GLY A 135 -26.07 6.28 13.41
C GLY A 135 -26.82 4.96 13.62
N VAL A 136 -28.11 4.99 13.96
CA VAL A 136 -28.94 3.78 14.09
C VAL A 136 -29.21 3.11 12.73
N VAL A 137 -29.47 3.91 11.70
CA VAL A 137 -29.69 3.43 10.33
C VAL A 137 -28.40 2.89 9.74
N GLN A 138 -27.28 3.56 10.00
CA GLN A 138 -25.97 3.07 9.59
C GLN A 138 -25.64 1.71 10.23
N SER A 139 -25.92 1.56 11.52
CA SER A 139 -25.74 0.28 12.21
C SER A 139 -26.62 -0.82 11.60
N TYR A 140 -27.88 -0.50 11.30
CA TYR A 140 -28.77 -1.40 10.59
C TYR A 140 -28.22 -1.80 9.20
N LEU A 141 -27.70 -0.84 8.42
CA LEU A 141 -27.09 -1.11 7.11
C LEU A 141 -25.82 -1.95 7.22
N GLN A 142 -24.96 -1.70 8.20
CA GLN A 142 -23.77 -2.52 8.45
C GLN A 142 -24.14 -3.98 8.74
N VAL A 143 -25.28 -4.20 9.41
CA VAL A 143 -25.75 -5.52 9.79
C VAL A 143 -26.56 -6.23 8.70
N HIS A 144 -27.44 -5.51 8.00
CA HIS A 144 -28.47 -6.08 7.13
C HIS A 144 -28.44 -5.56 5.68
N GLY A 145 -27.76 -4.44 5.44
CA GLY A 145 -27.75 -3.77 4.14
C GLY A 145 -26.90 -4.49 3.09
N PRO A 146 -27.03 -4.11 1.80
CA PRO A 146 -26.12 -4.58 0.77
C PRO A 146 -24.69 -4.12 1.08
N ARG A 147 -23.69 -4.93 0.68
CA ARG A 147 -22.28 -4.55 0.83
C ARG A 147 -21.92 -3.51 -0.23
N PRO A 148 -21.44 -2.31 0.17
CA PRO A 148 -21.08 -1.26 -0.76
C PRO A 148 -19.94 -1.68 -1.68
N ARG A 149 -20.05 -1.34 -2.97
CA ARG A 149 -19.04 -1.57 -4.00
C ARG A 149 -18.31 -0.26 -4.33
N PRO A 150 -17.00 -0.15 -4.12
CA PRO A 150 -16.23 1.03 -4.50
C PRO A 150 -16.42 1.44 -5.97
N SER A 151 -16.44 0.48 -6.90
CA SER A 151 -16.60 0.75 -8.35
C SER A 151 -17.95 1.40 -8.71
N ALA A 152 -18.96 1.26 -7.84
CA ALA A 152 -20.26 1.91 -8.01
C ALA A 152 -20.26 3.39 -7.58
N LYS A 153 -19.15 3.87 -7.00
CA LYS A 153 -19.00 5.24 -6.48
C LYS A 153 -17.92 6.03 -7.20
N VAL A 154 -16.86 5.36 -7.63
CA VAL A 154 -15.71 5.96 -8.31
C VAL A 154 -15.29 5.10 -9.50
N ASP A 155 -14.65 5.71 -10.48
CA ASP A 155 -14.16 5.02 -11.68
C ASP A 155 -12.87 4.26 -11.35
N ILE A 156 -13.02 2.99 -10.95
CA ILE A 156 -11.94 2.04 -10.65
C ILE A 156 -12.31 0.65 -11.16
N ASP A 157 -11.33 -0.24 -11.28
CA ASP A 157 -11.54 -1.62 -11.73
C ASP A 157 -12.56 -2.36 -10.82
N PRO A 158 -13.68 -2.86 -11.37
CA PRO A 158 -14.67 -3.66 -10.62
C PRO A 158 -14.10 -4.91 -9.93
N ALA A 159 -12.94 -5.41 -10.34
CA ALA A 159 -12.26 -6.52 -9.67
C ALA A 159 -11.92 -6.21 -8.20
N ILE A 160 -11.77 -4.92 -7.84
CA ILE A 160 -11.53 -4.46 -6.47
C ILE A 160 -12.75 -4.69 -5.56
N ASP A 161 -13.96 -4.82 -6.11
CA ASP A 161 -15.17 -4.94 -5.32
C ASP A 161 -15.24 -6.26 -4.53
N GLU A 162 -14.74 -7.37 -5.06
CA GLU A 162 -14.84 -8.68 -4.38
C GLU A 162 -14.05 -8.68 -3.05
N PRO A 163 -12.76 -8.29 -3.01
CA PRO A 163 -12.03 -8.27 -1.75
C PRO A 163 -12.65 -7.32 -0.73
N VAL A 164 -13.10 -6.14 -1.16
CA VAL A 164 -13.72 -5.14 -0.27
C VAL A 164 -15.07 -5.65 0.28
N THR A 165 -15.95 -6.17 -0.58
CA THR A 165 -17.27 -6.64 -0.14
C THR A 165 -17.18 -7.91 0.72
N ARG A 166 -16.20 -8.78 0.46
CA ARG A 166 -15.91 -9.96 1.27
C ARG A 166 -15.40 -9.59 2.65
N ALA A 167 -14.49 -8.62 2.77
CA ALA A 167 -14.06 -8.09 4.07
C ALA A 167 -15.24 -7.52 4.87
N LEU A 168 -16.21 -6.90 4.18
CA LEU A 168 -17.41 -6.31 4.77
C LEU A 168 -18.56 -7.31 5.04
N ALA A 169 -18.34 -8.62 4.89
CA ALA A 169 -19.37 -9.63 5.15
C ALA A 169 -19.89 -9.55 6.61
N PRO A 170 -21.22 -9.60 6.86
CA PRO A 170 -21.74 -9.52 8.23
C PRO A 170 -21.34 -10.69 9.13
N ASP A 171 -21.16 -11.86 8.53
CA ASP A 171 -20.69 -13.07 9.19
C ASP A 171 -19.15 -13.13 9.12
N PRO A 172 -18.44 -13.10 10.27
CA PRO A 172 -16.98 -13.20 10.31
C PRO A 172 -16.43 -14.41 9.57
N ALA A 173 -17.14 -15.55 9.55
CA ALA A 173 -16.67 -16.77 8.88
C ALA A 173 -16.62 -16.65 7.35
N LYS A 174 -17.27 -15.64 6.77
CA LYS A 174 -17.27 -15.38 5.32
C LYS A 174 -16.20 -14.37 4.89
N ARG A 175 -15.47 -13.77 5.84
CA ARG A 175 -14.39 -12.81 5.59
C ARG A 175 -13.08 -13.53 5.27
N PHE A 176 -12.05 -12.75 4.97
CA PHE A 176 -10.67 -13.24 5.02
C PHE A 176 -10.31 -13.59 6.47
N SER A 177 -9.46 -14.60 6.64
CA SER A 177 -9.06 -15.09 7.97
C SER A 177 -8.09 -14.12 8.64
N THR A 178 -7.30 -13.40 7.84
CA THR A 178 -6.27 -12.47 8.31
C THR A 178 -6.25 -11.16 7.50
N PRO A 179 -5.70 -10.07 8.06
CA PRO A 179 -5.42 -8.85 7.31
C PRO A 179 -4.52 -9.07 6.09
N ARG A 180 -3.54 -9.97 6.19
CA ARG A 180 -2.62 -10.31 5.09
C ARG A 180 -3.36 -10.91 3.90
N GLU A 181 -4.26 -11.87 4.14
CA GLU A 181 -5.06 -12.48 3.07
C GLU A 181 -5.91 -11.45 2.30
N LEU A 182 -6.48 -10.45 3.01
CA LEU A 182 -7.20 -9.34 2.39
C LEU A 182 -6.25 -8.48 1.52
N TYR A 183 -5.07 -8.14 2.04
CA TYR A 183 -4.07 -7.37 1.29
C TYR A 183 -3.64 -8.10 0.02
N ASP A 184 -3.32 -9.39 0.11
CA ASP A 184 -2.87 -10.19 -1.03
C ASP A 184 -3.96 -10.28 -2.12
N ALA A 185 -5.22 -10.45 -1.72
CA ALA A 185 -6.35 -10.45 -2.64
C ALA A 185 -6.53 -9.09 -3.36
N LEU A 186 -6.37 -7.97 -2.65
CA LEU A 186 -6.40 -6.62 -3.25
C LEU A 186 -5.22 -6.38 -4.18
N ARG A 187 -4.00 -6.77 -3.76
CA ARG A 187 -2.79 -6.64 -4.56
C ARG A 187 -2.91 -7.42 -5.86
N ALA A 188 -3.44 -8.63 -5.82
CA ALA A 188 -3.62 -9.47 -7.01
C ALA A 188 -4.56 -8.88 -8.06
N VAL A 189 -5.55 -8.06 -7.67
CA VAL A 189 -6.48 -7.42 -8.61
C VAL A 189 -6.05 -6.02 -9.04
N ILE A 190 -5.33 -5.28 -8.19
CA ILE A 190 -4.85 -3.92 -8.50
C ILE A 190 -3.54 -3.95 -9.27
N VAL A 191 -2.66 -4.89 -8.91
CA VAL A 191 -1.37 -5.14 -9.57
C VAL A 191 -1.39 -6.59 -10.05
N PRO A 192 -2.22 -6.90 -11.06
CA PRO A 192 -2.30 -8.26 -11.57
C PRO A 192 -0.92 -8.73 -11.97
N SER A 193 -0.51 -9.89 -11.45
CA SER A 193 0.76 -10.54 -11.76
C SER A 193 0.84 -11.04 -13.22
N GLY A 194 -0.03 -10.53 -14.09
CA GLY A 194 -0.16 -10.85 -15.50
C GLY A 194 0.01 -9.64 -16.41
N GLY A 195 0.88 -8.68 -16.04
CA GLY A 195 1.54 -7.88 -17.06
C GLY A 195 2.35 -8.84 -17.92
N GLY A 196 2.04 -8.96 -19.22
CA GLY A 196 2.87 -9.71 -20.14
C GLY A 196 4.33 -9.25 -20.06
N GLU A 197 5.27 -10.10 -20.47
CA GLU A 197 6.66 -9.67 -20.67
C GLU A 197 6.67 -8.36 -21.45
N VAL A 198 7.07 -7.27 -20.78
CA VAL A 198 7.30 -5.99 -21.43
C VAL A 198 8.79 -5.93 -21.66
N ASP A 199 9.20 -5.96 -22.93
CA ASP A 199 10.58 -5.65 -23.31
C ASP A 199 10.88 -4.24 -22.80
N ALA A 200 11.80 -4.13 -21.84
CA ALA A 200 12.03 -2.91 -21.09
C ALA A 200 13.51 -2.55 -21.09
N LEU A 201 13.78 -1.25 -21.10
CA LEU A 201 15.10 -0.69 -20.89
C LEU A 201 15.20 -0.20 -19.45
N ALA A 202 16.20 -0.70 -18.73
CA ALA A 202 16.60 -0.24 -17.41
C ALA A 202 17.76 0.74 -17.51
N VAL A 203 17.76 1.76 -16.64
CA VAL A 203 18.87 2.69 -16.46
C VAL A 203 19.20 2.73 -14.98
N TYR A 204 20.43 2.37 -14.64
CA TYR A 204 20.98 2.44 -13.31
C TYR A 204 22.05 3.53 -13.26
N VAL A 205 21.98 4.38 -12.25
CA VAL A 205 22.97 5.43 -11.98
C VAL A 205 23.42 5.31 -10.54
N GLU A 206 24.73 5.32 -10.31
CA GLU A 206 25.37 5.28 -8.99
C GLU A 206 26.41 6.40 -8.93
N GLY A 207 26.41 7.20 -7.86
CA GLY A 207 27.34 8.33 -7.75
C GLY A 207 26.98 9.29 -6.61
N PRO A 208 27.59 10.49 -6.59
CA PRO A 208 27.27 11.51 -5.60
C PRO A 208 25.78 11.85 -5.60
N ALA A 209 25.22 12.14 -4.42
CA ALA A 209 23.78 12.38 -4.26
C ALA A 209 23.23 13.50 -5.15
N THR A 210 24.06 14.49 -5.49
CA THR A 210 23.70 15.57 -6.41
C THR A 210 23.52 15.08 -7.84
N GLU A 211 24.37 14.15 -8.31
CA GLU A 211 24.27 13.57 -9.65
C GLU A 211 23.10 12.57 -9.71
N VAL A 212 22.88 11.78 -8.65
CA VAL A 212 21.74 10.87 -8.57
C VAL A 212 20.41 11.62 -8.57
N ALA A 213 20.30 12.72 -7.82
CA ALA A 213 19.12 13.59 -7.85
C ALA A 213 18.88 14.17 -9.24
N ARG A 214 19.93 14.66 -9.91
CA ARG A 214 19.88 15.15 -11.30
C ARG A 214 19.44 14.04 -12.27
N ALA A 215 19.94 12.83 -12.11
CA ALA A 215 19.54 11.67 -12.91
C ALA A 215 18.05 11.34 -12.71
N VAL A 216 17.56 11.32 -11.47
CA VAL A 216 16.13 11.10 -11.17
C VAL A 216 15.25 12.13 -11.88
N GLU A 217 15.63 13.41 -11.85
CA GLU A 217 14.88 14.47 -12.54
C GLU A 217 14.86 14.26 -14.06
N LEU A 218 16.01 13.97 -14.66
CA LEU A 218 16.12 13.72 -16.10
C LEU A 218 15.34 12.49 -16.55
N LEU A 219 15.45 11.39 -15.82
CA LEU A 219 14.75 10.13 -16.11
C LEU A 219 13.23 10.32 -16.03
N ARG A 220 12.75 11.02 -15.01
CA ARG A 220 11.31 11.37 -14.90
C ARG A 220 10.85 12.29 -16.02
N ALA A 221 11.64 13.31 -16.37
CA ALA A 221 11.31 14.24 -17.45
C ALA A 221 11.17 13.52 -18.81
N HIS A 222 11.85 12.38 -18.99
CA HIS A 222 11.80 11.56 -20.19
C HIS A 222 10.88 10.33 -20.04
N GLY A 223 9.96 10.38 -19.08
CA GLY A 223 8.88 9.39 -18.97
C GLY A 223 9.30 8.05 -18.38
N MET A 224 10.52 7.93 -17.84
CA MET A 224 10.95 6.70 -17.18
C MET A 224 10.36 6.56 -15.78
N VAL A 225 10.02 5.33 -15.41
CA VAL A 225 9.52 4.98 -14.08
C VAL A 225 10.69 4.70 -13.16
N ILE A 226 10.79 5.42 -12.04
CA ILE A 226 11.79 5.12 -11.01
C ILE A 226 11.36 3.87 -10.25
N ALA A 227 12.09 2.77 -10.44
CA ALA A 227 11.84 1.49 -9.79
C ALA A 227 12.45 1.42 -8.39
N LEU A 228 13.67 1.96 -8.22
CA LEU A 228 14.37 2.06 -6.92
C LEU A 228 15.12 3.38 -6.85
N SER A 229 15.23 3.97 -5.66
CA SER A 229 16.02 5.18 -5.41
C SER A 229 16.62 5.13 -4.02
N ALA A 230 17.91 5.45 -3.93
CA ALA A 230 18.70 5.65 -2.71
C ALA A 230 19.45 6.99 -2.82
N PRO A 231 20.08 7.49 -1.74
CA PRO A 231 20.82 8.75 -1.80
C PRO A 231 21.95 8.75 -2.83
N ASP A 232 22.56 7.60 -3.10
CA ASP A 232 23.75 7.41 -3.95
C ASP A 232 23.48 6.56 -5.19
N SER A 233 22.23 6.12 -5.41
CA SER A 233 21.89 5.35 -6.61
C SER A 233 20.41 5.41 -7.00
N VAL A 234 20.11 5.17 -8.28
CA VAL A 234 18.75 5.08 -8.81
C VAL A 234 18.66 3.99 -9.89
N LEU A 235 17.56 3.25 -9.89
CA LEU A 235 17.16 2.36 -10.97
C LEU A 235 15.85 2.89 -11.57
N ALA A 236 15.85 3.14 -12.88
CA ALA A 236 14.67 3.49 -13.65
C ALA A 236 14.42 2.49 -14.76
N VAL A 237 13.16 2.34 -15.17
CA VAL A 237 12.75 1.46 -16.26
C VAL A 237 11.78 2.19 -17.19
N THR A 238 11.83 1.83 -18.47
CA THR A 238 10.86 2.28 -19.48
C THR A 238 10.60 1.15 -20.46
N PRO A 239 9.39 0.99 -21.03
CA PRO A 239 9.18 0.06 -22.13
C PRO A 239 10.13 0.38 -23.30
N ARG A 240 10.69 -0.64 -23.94
CA ARG A 240 11.72 -0.47 -24.98
C ARG A 240 11.21 0.32 -26.18
N ASP A 241 9.96 0.15 -26.56
CA ASP A 241 9.31 0.91 -27.63
C ASP A 241 9.20 2.41 -27.33
N HIS A 242 9.31 2.80 -26.06
CA HIS A 242 9.33 4.18 -25.59
C HIS A 242 10.75 4.67 -25.23
N ALA A 243 11.76 3.82 -25.33
CA ALA A 243 13.13 4.17 -24.95
C ALA A 243 13.89 4.89 -26.08
N ASP A 244 14.34 6.13 -25.82
CA ASP A 244 15.28 6.82 -26.69
C ASP A 244 16.72 6.53 -26.25
N VAL A 245 17.30 5.45 -26.77
CA VAL A 245 18.68 5.01 -26.46
C VAL A 245 19.72 6.06 -26.89
N GLY A 246 19.46 6.80 -27.97
CA GLY A 246 20.37 7.86 -28.46
C GLY A 246 20.41 9.05 -27.50
N TRP A 247 19.24 9.46 -27.00
CA TRP A 247 19.11 10.46 -25.95
C TRP A 247 19.80 10.01 -24.66
N LEU A 248 19.58 8.76 -24.22
CA LEU A 248 20.21 8.22 -23.01
C LEU A 248 21.73 8.27 -23.11
N ARG A 249 22.31 7.79 -24.22
CA ARG A 249 23.76 7.87 -24.45
C ARG A 249 24.27 9.30 -24.36
N THR A 250 23.62 10.23 -25.05
CA THR A 250 24.08 11.63 -25.09
C THR A 250 23.96 12.31 -23.74
N THR A 251 22.83 12.15 -23.06
CA THR A 251 22.54 12.81 -21.78
C THR A 251 23.47 12.36 -20.68
N PHE A 252 23.78 11.07 -20.62
CA PHE A 252 24.56 10.49 -19.54
C PHE A 252 26.08 10.65 -19.71
N THR A 253 26.56 10.99 -20.90
CA THR A 253 27.97 11.42 -21.09
C THR A 253 28.31 12.76 -20.43
N ALA A 254 27.30 13.53 -20.01
CA ALA A 254 27.45 14.84 -19.36
C ALA A 254 27.46 14.78 -17.81
N PHE A 255 27.60 13.58 -17.25
CA PHE A 255 27.71 13.35 -15.81
C PHE A 255 29.18 13.31 -15.38
N ASP A 256 29.41 13.47 -14.08
CA ASP A 256 30.76 13.41 -13.52
C ASP A 256 31.43 12.06 -13.87
N PRO A 257 32.72 12.02 -14.22
CA PRO A 257 33.45 10.77 -14.46
C PRO A 257 33.40 9.74 -13.33
N GLU A 258 33.15 10.17 -12.08
CA GLU A 258 32.95 9.30 -10.92
C GLU A 258 31.52 8.72 -10.84
N THR A 259 30.58 9.27 -11.62
CA THR A 259 29.20 8.76 -11.73
C THR A 259 29.18 7.57 -12.67
N ARG A 260 28.73 6.44 -12.13
CA ARG A 260 28.70 5.17 -12.83
C ARG A 260 27.29 4.92 -13.37
N ILE A 261 27.21 4.64 -14.66
CA ILE A 261 25.93 4.56 -15.36
C ILE A 261 25.89 3.25 -16.13
N ALA A 262 24.84 2.47 -15.91
CA ALA A 262 24.57 1.25 -16.65
C ALA A 262 23.20 1.38 -17.32
N ILE A 263 23.19 1.26 -18.64
CA ILE A 263 21.96 1.16 -19.43
C ILE A 263 21.84 -0.31 -19.78
N GLY A 264 20.69 -0.92 -19.50
CA GLY A 264 20.48 -2.34 -19.64
C GLY A 264 19.17 -2.71 -20.32
N HIS A 265 19.17 -3.76 -21.13
CA HIS A 265 17.97 -4.44 -21.59
C HIS A 265 17.74 -5.62 -20.67
N ASP A 266 16.54 -5.71 -20.14
CA ASP A 266 16.04 -6.94 -19.56
C ASP A 266 14.66 -7.22 -20.16
N GLN A 267 14.37 -8.49 -20.43
CA GLN A 267 12.99 -8.95 -20.38
C GLN A 267 12.61 -8.91 -18.90
N ALA A 268 12.25 -7.72 -18.39
CA ALA A 268 12.03 -7.52 -16.98
C ALA A 268 10.92 -8.47 -16.51
N SER A 269 11.29 -9.55 -15.83
CA SER A 269 10.33 -10.36 -15.09
C SER A 269 9.89 -9.52 -13.89
N ILE A 270 8.66 -9.03 -13.93
CA ILE A 270 7.96 -8.65 -12.71
C ILE A 270 7.33 -9.95 -12.20
N ASN A 271 7.91 -10.54 -11.15
CA ASN A 271 7.51 -11.79 -10.45
C ASN A 271 8.29 -13.10 -10.74
N GLY A 272 9.59 -13.05 -11.07
CA GLY A 272 10.54 -14.02 -10.49
C GLY A 272 10.94 -15.27 -11.28
N GLN A 273 11.02 -15.25 -12.61
CA GLN A 273 11.81 -16.26 -13.37
C GLN A 273 12.55 -15.60 -14.55
N ILE A 274 13.84 -15.93 -14.72
CA ILE A 274 14.77 -15.36 -15.71
C ILE A 274 15.16 -16.46 -16.72
N ALA A 275 15.20 -16.14 -18.02
CA ALA A 275 15.85 -16.94 -19.07
C ALA A 275 16.55 -16.01 -20.09
N ASP A 276 17.71 -16.43 -20.61
CA ASP A 276 18.73 -15.59 -21.27
C ASP A 276 18.34 -15.01 -22.65
N GLY A 277 18.75 -13.75 -22.90
CA GLY A 277 18.67 -13.02 -24.19
C GLY A 277 19.90 -12.09 -24.43
N PRO A 278 20.12 -11.55 -25.65
CA PRO A 278 21.40 -10.96 -26.08
C PRO A 278 21.72 -9.52 -25.57
N ALA A 279 23.00 -9.13 -25.68
CA ALA A 279 23.78 -8.22 -24.81
C ALA A 279 23.79 -6.67 -25.09
N LEU A 280 24.48 -5.94 -24.20
CA LEU A 280 24.56 -4.48 -23.96
C LEU A 280 25.98 -3.88 -24.13
N ASP A 281 26.06 -2.58 -24.44
CA ASP A 281 27.31 -1.82 -24.65
C ASP A 281 27.59 -0.89 -23.46
N VAL A 282 28.74 -1.07 -22.78
CA VAL A 282 29.08 -0.41 -21.51
C VAL A 282 30.56 0.02 -21.52
N GLU A 283 30.89 1.22 -21.99
CA GLU A 283 32.22 1.79 -21.69
C GLU A 283 32.27 2.21 -20.20
N GLY A 284 33.00 1.46 -19.36
CA GLY A 284 33.54 1.99 -18.08
C GLY A 284 33.18 1.32 -16.74
N TRP A 285 32.58 0.11 -16.69
CA TRP A 285 32.33 -0.62 -15.43
C TRP A 285 33.29 -1.83 -15.30
N ALA A 286 33.90 -2.18 -14.15
CA ALA A 286 33.33 -2.51 -12.84
C ALA A 286 34.34 -2.38 -11.65
N PRO A 287 33.87 -2.30 -10.38
CA PRO A 287 34.17 -3.43 -9.47
C PRO A 287 33.09 -3.81 -8.41
N HIS A 288 31.80 -3.44 -8.54
CA HIS A 288 30.73 -3.93 -7.63
C HIS A 288 29.77 -4.92 -8.32
N PRO A 289 29.26 -5.96 -7.61
CA PRO A 289 28.32 -6.91 -8.21
C PRO A 289 26.99 -6.23 -8.50
N LEU A 290 26.48 -6.41 -9.72
CA LEU A 290 25.15 -5.98 -10.12
C LEU A 290 24.08 -6.63 -9.20
N PRO A 291 22.93 -5.97 -8.98
CA PRO A 291 21.78 -6.60 -8.33
C PRO A 291 21.43 -7.92 -9.02
N LYS A 292 20.95 -8.92 -8.25
CA LYS A 292 20.52 -10.22 -8.79
C LYS A 292 19.56 -10.03 -9.98
N GLY A 293 19.95 -10.53 -11.15
CA GLY A 293 19.17 -10.46 -12.41
C GLY A 293 19.80 -9.58 -13.48
N LEU A 294 20.71 -8.68 -13.12
CA LEU A 294 21.55 -7.93 -14.06
C LEU A 294 22.91 -8.62 -14.23
N TRP A 295 23.38 -8.77 -15.48
CA TRP A 295 24.67 -9.40 -15.80
C TRP A 295 25.42 -8.63 -16.90
N VAL A 296 26.75 -8.76 -16.95
CA VAL A 296 27.66 -8.16 -17.96
C VAL A 296 28.20 -9.26 -18.87
N ALA A 297 28.26 -9.04 -20.18
CA ALA A 297 28.94 -9.92 -21.14
C ALA A 297 29.98 -9.14 -21.96
N ASP A 298 31.09 -9.78 -22.29
CA ASP A 298 32.37 -9.14 -22.63
C ASP A 298 32.56 -8.63 -24.08
N ASP A 299 31.59 -8.75 -24.99
CA ASP A 299 31.78 -8.33 -26.39
C ASP A 299 30.49 -7.80 -27.06
N LEU A 300 30.57 -6.57 -27.60
CA LEU A 300 29.70 -6.00 -28.65
C LEU A 300 30.55 -5.33 -29.74
#